data_AF-X1PC86-F1
#
_entry.id   AF-X1PC86-F1
#
_cell.length_a   1.000
_cell.length_b   1.000
_cell.length_c   1.000
_cell.angle_alpha   90.00
_cell.angle_beta   90.00
_cell.angle_gamma   90.00
#
_symmetry.space_group_name_H-M   'P 1'
#
loop_
_entity.id
_entity.type
_entity.pdbx_description
1 polymer ?
#
loop_
_entity_poly.entity_id
_entity_poly.type
_entity_poly.pdbx_seq_one_letter_code
_entity_poly.pdbx_strand_id
1 'polypeptide(L)'
;EDMNEHKEDYPMDIKGRKTAIKYIDFRDVFFQEQFFKRNALTTLPLEYDKENENNNFLWQAGDIVYFQFDENNPYKDLGGFISPNKNNDGIPLVIMISKELGKVREVDKLLEYKIVGHFRYPPPEVD
;
A
#
# COMPACT_ATOMS: atom_id res chain seq x y z
N GLU A 1 6.85 -14.20 -11.09
CA GLU A 1 6.01 -15.00 -11.99
C GLU A 1 4.99 -14.07 -12.62
N ASP A 2 4.10 -13.53 -11.79
CA ASP A 2 3.09 -12.53 -12.19
C ASP A 2 3.58 -11.41 -13.14
N MET A 3 4.61 -10.63 -12.79
CA MET A 3 5.15 -9.59 -13.69
C MET A 3 5.62 -10.09 -15.07
N ASN A 4 6.03 -11.35 -15.18
CA ASN A 4 6.47 -11.92 -16.46
C ASN A 4 5.29 -12.39 -17.32
N GLU A 5 4.18 -12.80 -16.68
CA GLU A 5 2.97 -13.28 -17.34
C GLU A 5 2.08 -12.11 -17.78
N HIS A 6 2.18 -10.98 -17.07
CA HIS A 6 1.31 -9.82 -17.24
C HIS A 6 2.08 -8.55 -17.60
N LYS A 7 3.13 -8.65 -18.41
CA LYS A 7 4.09 -7.55 -18.68
C LYS A 7 3.43 -6.22 -19.09
N GLU A 8 2.34 -6.30 -19.85
CA GLU A 8 1.62 -5.13 -20.37
C GLU A 8 0.82 -4.39 -19.28
N ASP A 9 0.51 -5.04 -18.15
CA ASP A 9 -0.21 -4.46 -17.02
C ASP A 9 0.72 -3.69 -16.07
N TYR A 10 2.03 -3.85 -16.22
CA TYR A 10 3.03 -3.21 -15.36
C TYR A 10 3.60 -1.94 -16.02
N PRO A 11 3.78 -0.83 -15.27
CA PRO A 11 4.30 0.44 -15.78
C PRO A 11 5.82 0.39 -16.00
N MET A 12 6.21 -0.43 -16.97
CA MET A 12 7.59 -0.71 -17.34
C MET A 12 8.27 0.50 -18.01
N ASP A 13 7.47 1.41 -18.57
CA ASP A 13 7.86 2.70 -19.12
C ASP A 13 8.52 3.61 -18.07
N ILE A 14 8.08 3.57 -16.80
CA ILE A 14 8.70 4.30 -15.68
C ILE A 14 10.19 3.93 -15.52
N LYS A 15 10.56 2.70 -15.90
CA LYS A 15 11.93 2.17 -15.83
C LYS A 15 12.67 2.27 -17.17
N GLY A 16 12.02 2.69 -18.24
CA GLY A 16 12.60 2.78 -19.59
C GLY A 16 13.01 1.44 -20.20
N ARG A 17 12.39 0.33 -19.78
CA ARG A 17 12.71 -1.03 -20.26
C ARG A 17 11.44 -1.86 -20.44
N LYS A 18 11.52 -2.97 -21.17
CA LYS A 18 10.35 -3.84 -21.48
C LYS A 18 10.23 -5.10 -20.64
N THR A 19 11.27 -5.44 -19.87
CA THR A 19 11.33 -6.71 -19.13
C THR A 19 11.64 -6.46 -17.68
N ALA A 20 10.89 -7.10 -16.77
CA ALA A 20 11.07 -7.03 -15.32
C ALA A 20 12.44 -7.56 -14.85
N ILE A 21 13.01 -6.96 -13.82
CA ILE A 21 14.21 -7.43 -13.12
C ILE A 21 13.75 -8.08 -11.82
N LYS A 22 13.82 -9.42 -11.80
CA LYS A 22 13.27 -10.28 -10.74
C LYS A 22 13.64 -9.85 -9.31
N TYR A 23 14.84 -9.33 -9.09
CA TYR A 23 15.38 -9.06 -7.75
C TYR A 23 15.18 -7.62 -7.27
N ILE A 24 14.67 -6.73 -8.12
CA ILE A 24 14.62 -5.30 -7.81
C ILE A 24 13.20 -4.76 -7.89
N ASP A 25 12.48 -5.08 -8.95
CA ASP A 25 11.24 -4.39 -9.32
C ASP A 25 10.09 -4.60 -8.35
N PHE A 26 9.96 -5.80 -7.80
CA PHE A 26 8.89 -6.10 -6.84
C PHE A 26 8.96 -5.24 -5.56
N ARG A 27 10.03 -4.46 -5.37
CA ARG A 27 10.23 -3.56 -4.23
C ARG A 27 9.69 -2.14 -4.48
N ASP A 28 9.47 -1.76 -5.73
CA ASP A 28 8.96 -0.42 -6.05
C ASP A 28 7.43 -0.38 -5.87
N VAL A 29 6.94 0.67 -5.19
CA VAL A 29 5.53 0.80 -4.82
C VAL A 29 4.59 0.73 -6.02
N PHE A 30 4.88 1.43 -7.11
CA PHE A 30 4.04 1.41 -8.31
C PHE A 30 3.94 0.03 -8.97
N PHE A 31 4.94 -0.85 -8.78
CA PHE A 31 4.84 -2.24 -9.23
C PHE A 31 4.04 -3.09 -8.24
N GLN A 32 4.23 -2.89 -6.94
CA GLN A 32 3.43 -3.59 -5.94
C GLN A 32 1.94 -3.22 -6.03
N GLU A 33 1.63 -1.96 -6.32
CA GLU A 33 0.25 -1.49 -6.51
C GLU A 33 -0.45 -2.25 -7.66
N GLN A 34 0.22 -2.44 -8.80
CA GLN A 34 -0.35 -3.23 -9.91
C GLN A 34 -0.55 -4.70 -9.53
N PHE A 35 0.41 -5.28 -8.79
CA PHE A 35 0.27 -6.63 -8.28
C PHE A 35 -0.97 -6.76 -7.39
N PHE A 36 -1.14 -5.86 -6.42
CA PHE A 36 -2.28 -5.90 -5.50
C PHE A 36 -3.61 -5.53 -6.16
N LYS A 37 -3.62 -4.63 -7.15
CA LYS A 37 -4.82 -4.36 -7.96
C LYS A 37 -5.40 -5.61 -8.62
N ARG A 38 -4.52 -6.56 -8.98
CA ARG A 38 -4.89 -7.79 -9.68
C ARG A 38 -5.18 -8.96 -8.73
N ASN A 39 -4.65 -8.95 -7.52
CA ASN A 39 -4.62 -10.12 -6.63
C ASN A 39 -5.22 -9.90 -5.23
N ALA A 40 -5.63 -8.67 -4.88
CA ALA A 40 -6.14 -8.32 -3.57
C ALA A 40 -7.53 -7.67 -3.65
N LEU A 41 -8.17 -7.49 -2.49
CA LEU A 41 -9.36 -6.68 -2.39
C LEU A 41 -8.99 -5.21 -2.61
N THR A 42 -9.59 -4.57 -3.61
CA THR A 42 -9.30 -3.19 -4.05
C THR A 42 -10.43 -2.21 -3.78
N THR A 43 -11.57 -2.69 -3.28
CA THR A 43 -12.77 -1.86 -3.02
C THR A 43 -12.71 -1.09 -1.71
N LEU A 44 -11.53 -0.99 -1.09
CA LEU A 44 -11.33 -0.31 0.18
C LEU A 44 -11.17 1.20 -0.03
N PRO A 45 -11.64 2.03 0.92
CA PRO A 45 -11.57 3.48 0.77
C PRO A 45 -10.13 3.98 0.85
N LEU A 46 -9.82 5.03 0.09
CA LEU A 46 -8.54 5.74 0.14
C LEU A 46 -8.55 6.91 1.14
N GLU A 47 -9.68 7.17 1.79
CA GLU A 47 -9.83 8.23 2.78
C GLU A 47 -10.48 7.65 4.03
N TYR A 48 -9.88 7.93 5.18
CA TYR A 48 -10.42 7.50 6.48
C TYR A 48 -11.38 8.57 7.00
N ASP A 49 -12.66 8.23 7.06
CA ASP A 49 -13.71 9.09 7.61
C ASP A 49 -13.99 8.68 9.06
N LYS A 50 -13.68 9.57 10.03
CA LYS A 50 -13.87 9.30 11.47
C LYS A 50 -15.31 8.93 11.85
N GLU A 51 -16.28 9.46 11.14
CA GLU A 51 -17.71 9.27 11.44
C GLU A 51 -18.29 8.01 10.79
N ASN A 52 -17.50 7.30 9.98
CA ASN A 52 -17.95 6.08 9.32
C ASN A 52 -18.03 4.89 10.29
N GLU A 53 -19.26 4.49 10.62
CA GLU A 53 -19.55 3.35 11.51
C GLU A 53 -18.92 2.03 11.05
N ASN A 54 -18.63 1.88 9.76
CA ASN A 54 -18.03 0.68 9.18
C ASN A 54 -16.50 0.67 9.22
N ASN A 55 -15.83 1.65 9.84
CA ASN A 55 -14.37 1.74 9.86
C ASN A 55 -13.68 0.47 10.36
N ASN A 56 -14.25 -0.24 11.33
CA ASN A 56 -13.66 -1.49 11.84
C ASN A 56 -13.68 -2.63 10.79
N PHE A 57 -14.51 -2.54 9.75
CA PHE A 57 -14.53 -3.48 8.63
C PHE A 57 -13.70 -2.99 7.43
N LEU A 58 -13.73 -1.67 7.20
CA LEU A 58 -13.04 -1.03 6.08
C LEU A 58 -11.53 -0.89 6.31
N TRP A 59 -11.09 -0.76 7.56
CA TRP A 59 -9.69 -0.58 7.94
C TRP A 59 -9.30 -1.65 8.97
N GLN A 60 -8.65 -2.71 8.51
CA GLN A 60 -8.27 -3.85 9.32
C GLN A 60 -6.76 -3.92 9.50
N ALA A 61 -6.33 -4.44 10.65
CA ALA A 61 -4.92 -4.68 10.90
C ALA A 61 -4.32 -5.61 9.83
N GLY A 62 -3.18 -5.21 9.27
CA GLY A 62 -2.53 -5.92 8.17
C GLY A 62 -2.96 -5.48 6.78
N ASP A 63 -3.95 -4.60 6.64
CA ASP A 63 -4.24 -3.95 5.35
C ASP A 63 -3.01 -3.17 4.88
N ILE A 64 -2.73 -3.26 3.58
CA ILE A 64 -1.61 -2.59 2.92
C ILE A 64 -2.08 -1.22 2.48
N VAL A 65 -1.31 -0.18 2.80
CA VAL A 65 -1.55 1.18 2.36
C VAL A 65 -0.32 1.75 1.65
N TYR A 66 -0.54 2.43 0.53
CA TYR A 66 0.49 3.19 -0.17
C TYR A 66 0.19 4.67 -0.11
N PHE A 67 1.24 5.44 0.19
CA PHE A 67 1.19 6.88 0.34
C PHE A 67 1.95 7.55 -0.78
N GLN A 68 1.32 8.55 -1.40
CA GLN A 68 1.96 9.40 -2.38
C GLN A 68 2.74 10.51 -1.68
N PHE A 69 4.05 10.51 -1.86
CA PHE A 69 4.95 11.53 -1.27
C PHE A 69 5.35 12.61 -2.26
N ASP A 70 5.38 12.31 -3.56
CA ASP A 70 5.73 13.24 -4.61
C ASP A 70 4.99 12.86 -5.90
N GLU A 71 4.01 13.68 -6.29
CA GLU A 71 3.16 13.42 -7.46
C GLU A 71 3.97 13.31 -8.76
N ASN A 72 5.17 13.92 -8.80
CA ASN A 72 6.04 13.90 -9.97
C ASN A 72 7.14 12.84 -9.88
N ASN A 73 7.24 12.12 -8.76
CA ASN A 73 8.28 11.12 -8.54
C ASN A 73 7.75 9.88 -7.81
N PRO A 74 7.20 8.89 -8.55
CA PRO A 74 6.62 7.68 -7.96
C PRO A 74 7.65 6.79 -7.24
N TYR A 75 8.95 7.05 -7.38
CA TYR A 75 10.00 6.34 -6.62
C TYR A 75 10.08 6.77 -5.16
N LYS A 76 9.40 7.86 -4.77
CA LYS A 76 9.37 8.34 -3.39
C LYS A 76 8.19 7.81 -2.59
N ASP A 77 7.21 7.21 -3.25
CA ASP A 77 6.03 6.67 -2.59
C ASP A 77 6.43 5.56 -1.62
N LEU A 78 5.70 5.46 -0.51
CA LEU A 78 6.01 4.54 0.58
C LEU A 78 4.83 3.63 0.89
N GLY A 79 5.16 2.40 1.27
CA GLY A 79 4.20 1.43 1.80
C GLY A 79 4.19 1.39 3.32
N GLY A 80 3.03 1.04 3.86
CA GLY A 80 2.83 0.72 5.27
C GLY A 80 1.72 -0.30 5.43
N PHE A 81 1.53 -0.72 6.68
CA PHE A 81 0.42 -1.58 7.08
C PHE A 81 -0.43 -0.89 8.13
N ILE A 82 -1.74 -1.07 8.06
CA ILE A 82 -2.65 -0.66 9.13
C ILE A 82 -2.31 -1.46 10.39
N SER A 83 -2.09 -0.74 11.49
CA SER A 83 -1.80 -1.32 12.80
C SER A 83 -3.08 -1.81 13.49
N PRO A 84 -3.00 -2.84 14.36
CA PRO A 84 -4.05 -3.11 15.34
C PRO A 84 -4.25 -2.00 16.38
N ASN A 85 -3.26 -1.12 16.58
CA ASN A 85 -3.30 -0.03 17.55
C ASN A 85 -3.90 1.24 16.94
N LYS A 86 -4.52 2.05 17.80
CA LYS A 86 -5.16 3.32 17.45
C LYS A 86 -4.59 4.46 18.28
N ASN A 87 -4.65 5.68 17.76
CA ASN A 87 -4.38 6.89 18.53
C ASN A 87 -5.55 7.22 19.49
N ASN A 88 -5.42 8.31 20.25
CA ASN A 88 -6.44 8.74 21.20
C ASN A 88 -7.79 9.12 20.56
N ASP A 89 -7.78 9.43 19.25
CA ASP A 89 -8.98 9.74 18.47
C ASP A 89 -9.62 8.47 17.87
N GLY A 90 -9.08 7.28 18.14
CA GLY A 90 -9.57 6.03 17.57
C GLY A 90 -9.19 5.80 16.11
N ILE A 91 -8.26 6.59 15.54
CA ILE A 91 -7.73 6.40 14.19
C ILE A 91 -6.64 5.31 14.23
N PRO A 92 -6.64 4.34 13.31
CA PRO A 92 -5.57 3.35 13.21
C PRO A 92 -4.21 3.99 12.98
N LEU A 93 -3.19 3.49 13.69
CA LEU A 93 -1.80 3.82 13.43
C LEU A 93 -1.31 3.06 12.19
N VAL A 94 -0.17 3.47 11.65
CA VAL A 94 0.45 2.85 10.47
C VAL A 94 1.83 2.33 10.83
N ILE A 95 2.12 1.07 10.53
CA ILE A 95 3.44 0.48 10.64
C ILE A 95 4.18 0.75 9.32
N MET A 96 5.21 1.61 9.35
CA MET A 96 5.96 1.98 8.16
C MET A 96 7.43 2.31 8.46
N ILE A 97 8.24 2.41 7.41
CA ILE A 97 9.60 2.94 7.45
C ILE A 97 9.71 4.09 6.46
N SER A 98 10.42 5.14 6.86
CA SER A 98 10.80 6.24 5.97
C SER A 98 12.21 6.70 6.32
N LYS A 99 12.80 7.52 5.45
CA LYS A 99 14.12 8.13 5.70
C LYS A 99 14.13 8.94 7.00
N GLU A 100 13.04 9.63 7.33
CA GLU A 100 12.90 10.41 8.55
C GLU A 100 12.82 9.51 9.79
N LEU A 101 12.06 8.40 9.71
CA LEU A 101 11.89 7.47 10.83
C LEU A 101 13.16 6.67 11.16
N GLY A 102 13.99 6.41 10.14
CA GLY A 102 15.27 5.68 10.21
C GLY A 102 15.16 4.20 10.55
N LYS A 103 13.97 3.73 10.94
CA LYS A 103 13.63 2.33 11.24
C LYS A 103 12.11 2.15 11.12
N VAL A 104 11.67 0.89 11.05
CA VAL A 104 10.24 0.55 11.11
C VAL A 104 9.67 1.03 12.45
N ARG A 105 8.57 1.77 12.38
CA ARG A 105 7.83 2.27 13.54
C ARG A 105 6.34 2.27 13.24
N GLU A 106 5.57 2.24 14.30
CA GLU A 106 4.16 2.57 14.28
C GLU A 106 4.00 4.08 14.48
N VAL A 107 3.26 4.74 13.59
CA VAL A 107 3.15 6.20 13.53
C VAL A 107 1.72 6.65 13.22
N ASP A 108 1.36 7.83 13.73
CA ASP A 108 0.08 8.48 13.49
C ASP A 108 0.15 9.36 12.24
N LYS A 109 0.07 8.71 11.06
CA LYS A 109 0.25 9.36 9.75
C LYS A 109 -0.85 9.03 8.73
N LEU A 110 -1.85 8.24 9.12
CA LEU A 110 -2.89 7.75 8.20
C LEU A 110 -3.64 8.91 7.50
N LEU A 111 -3.95 9.97 8.25
CA LEU A 111 -4.63 11.16 7.73
C LEU A 111 -3.68 12.26 7.23
N GLU A 112 -2.36 12.12 7.45
CA GLU A 112 -1.38 13.14 7.05
C GLU A 112 -0.97 12.99 5.58
N TYR A 113 -0.94 11.75 5.09
CA TYR A 113 -0.48 11.43 3.75
C TYR A 113 -1.62 11.01 2.85
N LYS A 114 -1.53 11.39 1.57
CA LYS A 114 -2.49 10.98 0.54
C LYS A 114 -2.34 9.49 0.25
N ILE A 115 -3.37 8.71 0.54
CA ILE A 115 -3.38 7.28 0.25
C ILE A 115 -3.75 7.09 -1.22
N VAL A 116 -2.90 6.38 -1.96
CA VAL A 116 -3.10 6.06 -3.37
C VAL A 116 -3.39 4.59 -3.63
N GLY A 117 -3.20 3.75 -2.62
CA GLY A 117 -3.59 2.34 -2.65
C GLY A 117 -3.98 1.85 -1.27
N HIS A 118 -5.07 1.10 -1.19
CA HIS A 118 -5.52 0.42 0.01
C HIS A 118 -5.97 -0.99 -0.37
N PHE A 119 -5.27 -2.00 0.14
CA PHE A 119 -5.43 -3.39 -0.28
C PHE A 119 -5.51 -4.33 0.91
N ARG A 120 -6.32 -5.37 0.78
CA ARG A 120 -6.38 -6.48 1.74
C ARG A 120 -6.17 -7.80 1.02
N TYR A 121 -5.27 -8.63 1.54
CA TYR A 121 -5.08 -9.99 1.03
C TYR A 121 -6.42 -10.74 1.01
N PRO A 122 -6.69 -11.54 -0.02
CA PRO A 122 -7.87 -12.40 -0.01
C PRO A 122 -7.80 -13.39 1.15
N PRO A 123 -8.95 -13.91 1.62
CA PRO A 123 -8.96 -15.00 2.58
C PRO A 123 -8.10 -16.16 2.06
N PRO A 124 -7.35 -16.86 2.93
CA PRO A 124 -6.58 -18.02 2.49
C PRO A 124 -7.53 -19.07 1.92
N GLU A 125 -7.14 -19.66 0.79
CA GLU A 125 -7.74 -20.90 0.32
C GLU A 125 -7.27 -22.01 1.27
N VAL A 126 -8.23 -22.63 1.97
CA VAL A 126 -7.96 -23.76 2.86
C VAL A 126 -8.46 -25.01 2.13
N ASP A 127 -7.53 -25.85 1.69
CA ASP A 127 -7.82 -27.19 1.14
C ASP A 127 -8.40 -28.14 2.20
#